data_AF-A0A7C0VE73-F1
#
_entry.id   AF-A0A7C0VE73-F1
#
_cell.length_a   1.000
_cell.length_b   1.000
_cell.length_c   1.000
_cell.angle_alpha   90.00
_cell.angle_beta   90.00
_cell.angle_gamma   90.00
#
_symmetry.space_group_name_H-M   'P 1'
#
loop_
_entity.id
_entity.type
_entity.pdbx_description
1 polymer ?
#
loop_
_entity_poly.entity_id
_entity_poly.type
_entity_poly.pdbx_seq_one_letter_code
_entity_poly.pdbx_strand_id
1 'polypeptide(L)'
;MRVLLVDDVADSGRSLGLAKRLVEEAGAAEARVATLHWKPWSDFKPDFYAEEVTAWVIYPWEVRESLLDIYRGFLLEGVSQEEARARLREIGFTQREIDRHLGLLESD
;
A
#
# COMPACT_ATOMS: atom_id res chain seq x y z
N MET A 1 9.13 24.59 16.12
CA MET A 1 8.26 24.25 14.96
C MET A 1 7.44 23.02 15.33
N ARG A 2 6.14 22.96 14.98
CA ARG A 2 5.32 21.75 15.15
C ARG A 2 5.10 21.11 13.78
N VAL A 3 5.26 19.79 13.68
CA VAL A 3 5.22 19.04 12.42
C VAL A 3 4.16 17.94 12.50
N LEU A 4 3.40 17.78 11.41
CA LEU A 4 2.55 16.63 11.17
C LEU A 4 3.12 15.83 9.99
N LEU A 5 3.58 14.62 10.26
CA LEU A 5 3.94 13.64 9.26
C LEU A 5 2.68 12.93 8.79
N VAL A 6 2.55 12.72 7.49
CA VAL A 6 1.39 12.08 6.88
C VAL A 6 1.87 10.96 5.97
N ASP A 7 1.26 9.79 6.11
CA ASP A 7 1.47 8.63 5.24
C ASP A 7 0.13 7.92 4.97
N ASP A 8 0.07 6.97 4.06
CA ASP A 8 -1.18 6.29 3.73
C ASP A 8 -1.55 5.20 4.75
N VAL A 9 -0.63 4.28 5.08
CA VAL A 9 -0.86 3.18 6.02
C VAL A 9 0.29 3.00 7.01
N ALA A 10 -0.05 2.82 8.28
CA ALA A 10 0.86 2.27 9.28
C ALA A 10 0.73 0.74 9.33
N ASP A 11 1.50 0.04 8.48
CA ASP A 11 1.54 -1.44 8.44
C ASP A 11 2.53 -2.02 9.46
N SER A 12 3.85 -1.98 9.19
CA SER A 12 4.87 -2.30 10.20
C SER A 12 5.21 -1.11 11.09
N GLY A 13 4.94 0.11 10.60
CA GLY A 13 5.22 1.34 11.35
C GLY A 13 6.67 1.82 11.36
N ARG A 14 7.61 1.03 10.83
CA ARG A 14 9.06 1.33 10.90
C ARG A 14 9.44 2.61 10.16
N SER A 15 8.88 2.85 8.96
CA SER A 15 9.14 4.05 8.17
C SER A 15 8.68 5.32 8.90
N LEU A 16 7.50 5.28 9.50
CA LEU A 16 6.93 6.38 10.29
C LEU A 16 7.76 6.67 11.54
N GLY A 17 8.20 5.63 12.25
CA GLY A 17 9.07 5.77 13.41
C GLY A 17 10.41 6.43 13.06
N LEU A 18 11.03 6.01 11.95
CA LEU A 18 12.25 6.64 11.45
C LEU A 18 12.02 8.11 11.05
N ALA A 19 10.97 8.39 10.28
CA ALA A 19 10.65 9.74 9.83
C ALA A 19 10.40 10.69 11.01
N LYS A 20 9.62 10.25 12.02
CA LYS A 20 9.36 11.01 13.24
C LYS A 20 10.67 11.34 13.96
N ARG A 21 11.53 10.34 14.16
CA ARG A 21 12.84 10.52 14.79
C ARG A 21 13.70 11.53 14.05
N LEU A 22 13.79 11.44 12.72
CA LEU A 22 14.60 12.36 11.91
C LEU A 22 14.10 13.81 12.00
N VAL A 23 12.77 14.00 12.03
CA VAL A 23 12.16 15.33 12.19
C VAL A 23 12.41 15.91 13.58
N GLU A 24 12.35 15.08 14.62
CA GLU A 24 12.68 15.49 15.99
C GLU A 24 14.17 15.86 16.11
N GLU A 25 15.07 15.05 15.55
CA GLU A 25 16.51 15.31 15.51
C GLU A 25 16.85 16.59 14.72
N ALA A 26 16.02 16.97 13.74
CA ALA A 26 16.13 18.23 13.00
C ALA A 26 15.62 19.46 13.78
N GLY A 27 15.19 19.30 15.04
CA GLY A 27 14.79 20.41 15.91
C GLY A 27 13.28 20.73 15.91
N ALA A 28 12.43 19.79 15.47
CA ALA A 28 11.00 19.94 15.69
C ALA A 28 10.69 19.95 17.20
N ALA A 29 9.88 20.93 17.64
CA ALA A 29 9.43 21.02 19.02
C ALA A 29 8.32 20.00 19.33
N GLU A 30 7.63 19.54 18.30
CA GLU A 30 6.63 18.47 18.36
C GLU A 30 6.53 17.84 16.96
N ALA A 31 6.51 16.51 16.90
CA ALA A 31 6.20 15.75 15.70
C ALA A 31 5.06 14.78 16.01
N ARG A 32 3.97 14.86 15.23
CA ARG A 32 2.87 13.90 15.25
C ARG A 32 2.76 13.19 13.92
N VAL A 33 2.11 12.03 13.91
CA VAL A 33 1.91 11.20 12.72
C VAL A 33 0.41 11.00 12.49
N ALA A 34 -0.03 11.21 11.25
CA ALA A 34 -1.36 10.87 10.78
C ALA A 34 -1.28 9.86 9.63
N THR A 35 -2.16 8.86 9.63
CA THR A 35 -2.34 7.96 8.48
C THR A 35 -3.81 7.86 8.06
N LEU A 36 -4.07 7.35 6.85
CA LEU A 36 -5.44 6.96 6.49
C LEU A 36 -5.80 5.68 7.24
N HIS A 37 -4.95 4.66 7.14
CA HIS A 37 -5.18 3.36 7.77
C HIS A 37 -4.09 3.01 8.79
N TRP A 38 -4.45 2.27 9.82
CA TRP A 38 -3.51 1.68 10.79
C TRP A 38 -3.80 0.20 10.93
N LYS A 39 -2.75 -0.63 10.95
CA LYS A 39 -2.89 -2.07 11.19
C LYS A 39 -2.55 -2.40 12.64
N PRO A 40 -3.34 -3.23 13.34
CA PRO A 40 -3.19 -3.45 14.79
C PRO A 40 -1.88 -4.14 15.17
N TRP A 41 -1.16 -4.75 14.23
CA TRP A 41 0.17 -5.35 14.44
C TRP A 41 1.34 -4.39 14.16
N SER A 42 1.07 -3.15 13.77
CA SER A 42 2.13 -2.15 13.58
C SER A 42 2.85 -1.89 14.90
N ASP A 43 4.18 -1.92 14.88
CA ASP A 43 5.02 -1.55 16.02
C ASP A 43 4.93 -0.05 16.33
N PHE A 44 4.37 0.74 15.42
CA PHE A 44 4.14 2.17 15.57
C PHE A 44 2.65 2.50 15.41
N LYS A 45 2.05 3.05 16.46
CA LYS A 45 0.67 3.57 16.41
C LYS A 45 0.69 5.07 16.09
N PRO A 46 0.08 5.52 14.97
CA PRO A 46 -0.06 6.94 14.65
C PRO A 46 -0.87 7.71 15.70
N ASP A 47 -0.60 9.01 15.84
CA ASP A 47 -1.38 9.91 16.70
C ASP A 47 -2.82 10.08 16.16
N PHE A 48 -2.97 10.02 14.83
CA PHE A 48 -4.25 10.10 14.14
C PHE A 48 -4.33 9.02 13.06
N TYR A 49 -5.47 8.37 12.93
CA TYR A 49 -5.78 7.47 11.82
C TYR A 49 -7.27 7.55 11.50
N ALA A 50 -7.65 7.36 10.23
CA ALA A 50 -9.06 7.38 9.84
C ALA A 50 -9.74 6.05 10.19
N GLU A 51 -9.06 4.92 9.95
CA GLU A 51 -9.62 3.59 10.20
C GLU A 51 -8.54 2.57 10.61
N GLU A 52 -8.91 1.65 11.50
CA GLU A 52 -8.11 0.45 11.79
C GLU A 52 -8.51 -0.66 10.83
N VAL A 53 -7.54 -1.25 10.11
CA VAL A 53 -7.78 -2.30 9.11
C VAL A 53 -6.85 -3.49 9.29
N THR A 54 -7.34 -4.67 8.92
CA THR A 54 -6.55 -5.92 8.91
C THR A 54 -6.34 -6.49 7.51
N ALA A 55 -7.02 -5.96 6.51
CA ALA A 55 -6.82 -6.39 5.13
C ALA A 55 -5.63 -5.65 4.48
N TRP A 56 -5.16 -6.19 3.36
CA TRP A 56 -4.37 -5.41 2.42
C TRP A 56 -5.27 -4.33 1.80
N VAL A 57 -4.78 -3.10 1.76
CA VAL A 57 -5.49 -1.97 1.14
C VAL A 57 -4.80 -1.71 -0.20
N ILE A 58 -5.59 -1.57 -1.27
CA ILE A 58 -5.08 -1.15 -2.57
C ILE A 58 -5.56 0.28 -2.79
N TYR A 59 -4.64 1.23 -2.75
CA TYR A 59 -4.95 2.64 -2.97
C TYR A 59 -5.07 2.99 -4.47
N PRO A 60 -5.82 4.06 -4.80
CA PRO A 60 -5.96 4.51 -6.19
C PRO A 60 -4.63 4.85 -6.89
N TRP A 61 -3.59 5.22 -6.14
CA TRP A 61 -2.27 5.58 -6.68
C TRP A 61 -1.34 4.38 -6.92
N GLU A 62 -1.66 3.19 -6.41
CA GLU A 62 -0.79 1.99 -6.50
C GLU A 62 -1.40 0.84 -7.32
N VAL A 63 -2.56 1.06 -7.97
CA VAL A 63 -3.31 0.04 -8.73
C VAL A 63 -2.41 -0.76 -9.68
N ARG A 64 -1.53 -0.08 -10.43
CA ARG A 64 -0.62 -0.75 -11.36
C ARG A 64 0.33 -1.70 -10.66
N GLU A 65 1.00 -1.23 -9.60
CA GLU A 65 2.02 -2.01 -8.89
C GLU A 65 1.38 -3.22 -8.19
N SER A 66 0.30 -2.97 -7.45
CA SER A 66 -0.50 -4.02 -6.80
C SER A 66 -0.98 -5.08 -7.78
N LEU A 67 -1.56 -4.66 -8.92
CA LEU A 67 -2.05 -5.59 -9.94
C LEU A 67 -0.92 -6.46 -10.50
N LEU A 68 0.22 -5.84 -10.85
CA LEU A 68 1.36 -6.56 -11.44
C LEU A 68 1.99 -7.54 -10.46
N ASP A 69 2.14 -7.17 -9.19
CA ASP A 69 2.75 -8.03 -8.19
C ASP A 69 1.85 -9.23 -7.86
N ILE A 70 0.54 -9.02 -7.72
CA ILE A 70 -0.43 -10.09 -7.54
C ILE A 70 -0.44 -11.02 -8.78
N TYR A 71 -0.48 -10.46 -9.99
CA TYR A 71 -0.45 -11.23 -11.22
C TYR A 71 0.80 -12.11 -11.33
N ARG A 72 1.98 -11.54 -11.05
CA ARG A 72 3.24 -12.29 -11.04
C ARG A 72 3.25 -13.39 -9.99
N GLY A 73 2.69 -13.11 -8.80
CA GLY A 73 2.50 -14.12 -7.75
C GLY A 73 1.73 -15.33 -8.26
N PHE A 74 0.58 -15.11 -8.91
CA PHE A 74 -0.20 -16.20 -9.51
C PHE A 74 0.59 -17.00 -10.55
N LEU A 75 1.33 -16.33 -11.44
CA LEU A 75 2.13 -17.03 -12.45
C LEU A 75 3.24 -17.88 -11.82
N LEU A 76 3.88 -17.39 -10.75
CA LEU A 76 4.91 -18.14 -10.01
C LEU A 76 4.32 -19.38 -9.30
N GLU A 77 3.04 -19.32 -8.92
CA GLU A 77 2.29 -20.45 -8.37
C GLU A 77 1.78 -21.43 -9.44
N GLY A 78 2.08 -21.18 -10.73
CA GLY A 78 1.67 -22.03 -11.85
C GLY A 78 0.22 -21.82 -12.31
N VAL A 79 -0.43 -20.73 -11.88
CA VAL A 79 -1.76 -20.35 -12.34
C VAL A 79 -1.67 -19.89 -13.79
N SER A 80 -2.60 -20.33 -14.65
CA SER A 80 -2.62 -19.89 -16.05
C SER A 80 -2.92 -18.38 -16.15
N GLN A 81 -2.51 -17.73 -17.24
CA GLN A 81 -2.77 -16.30 -17.44
C GLN A 81 -4.28 -15.98 -17.45
N GLU A 82 -5.10 -16.85 -18.04
CA GLU A 82 -6.56 -16.71 -18.09
C GLU A 82 -7.16 -16.73 -16.68
N GLU A 83 -6.76 -17.72 -15.87
CA GLU A 83 -7.21 -17.87 -14.48
C GLU A 83 -6.68 -16.70 -13.62
N ALA A 84 -5.43 -16.28 -13.80
CA ALA A 84 -4.87 -15.15 -13.07
C ALA A 84 -5.64 -13.84 -13.36
N ARG A 85 -6.01 -13.60 -14.63
CA ARG A 85 -6.89 -12.48 -15.01
C ARG A 85 -8.29 -12.60 -14.39
N ALA A 86 -8.83 -13.81 -14.27
CA ALA A 86 -10.11 -14.03 -13.58
C ALA A 86 -10.03 -13.70 -12.09
N ARG A 87 -8.99 -14.17 -11.39
CA ARG A 87 -8.76 -13.88 -9.97
C ARG A 87 -8.55 -12.39 -9.70
N LEU A 88 -7.86 -11.66 -10.57
CA LEU A 88 -7.73 -10.20 -10.43
C LEU A 88 -9.09 -9.49 -10.47
N ARG A 89 -10.04 -9.95 -11.30
CA ARG A 89 -11.41 -9.42 -11.31
C ARG A 89 -12.16 -9.73 -10.02
N GLU A 90 -11.97 -10.92 -9.46
CA GLU A 90 -12.58 -11.32 -8.19
C GLU A 90 -12.04 -10.50 -7.00
N ILE A 91 -10.76 -10.14 -7.03
CA ILE A 91 -10.12 -9.24 -6.04
C ILE A 91 -10.69 -7.82 -6.13
N GLY A 92 -11.22 -7.43 -7.30
CA GLY A 92 -11.88 -6.14 -7.50
C GLY A 92 -11.23 -5.23 -8.54
N PHE A 93 -10.18 -5.68 -9.24
CA PHE A 93 -9.63 -4.92 -10.37
C PHE A 93 -10.60 -4.92 -11.54
N THR A 94 -10.81 -3.75 -12.14
CA THR A 94 -11.68 -3.61 -13.30
C THR A 94 -11.02 -4.21 -14.54
N GLN A 95 -11.83 -4.67 -15.50
CA GLN A 95 -11.34 -5.15 -16.80
C GLN A 95 -10.46 -4.09 -17.49
N ARG A 96 -10.81 -2.80 -17.35
CA ARG A 96 -10.04 -1.69 -17.90
C ARG A 96 -8.63 -1.56 -17.29
N GLU A 97 -8.49 -1.77 -15.99
CA GLU A 97 -7.19 -1.73 -15.31
C GLU A 97 -6.32 -2.92 -15.72
N ILE A 98 -6.92 -4.11 -15.77
CA ILE A 98 -6.25 -5.34 -16.22
C ILE A 98 -5.71 -5.16 -17.64
N ASP A 99 -6.55 -4.73 -18.58
CA ASP A 99 -6.14 -4.56 -19.98
C ASP A 99 -5.08 -3.48 -20.15
N ARG A 100 -5.22 -2.36 -19.42
CA ARG A 100 -4.24 -1.27 -19.45
C ARG A 100 -2.86 -1.71 -18.96
N HIS A 101 -2.80 -2.49 -17.88
CA HIS A 101 -1.54 -2.78 -17.20
C HIS A 101 -0.89 -4.09 -17.63
N LEU A 102 -1.67 -5.08 -18.06
CA LEU A 102 -1.15 -6.36 -18.59
C LEU A 102 -0.99 -6.34 -20.11
N GLY A 103 -1.82 -5.60 -20.87
CA GLY A 103 -1.68 -5.50 -22.31
C GLY A 103 -0.34 -4.88 -22.77
N LEU A 104 0.25 -4.03 -21.92
CA LEU A 104 1.59 -3.49 -22.12
C LEU A 104 2.71 -4.53 -21.93
N LEU A 105 2.48 -5.62 -21.19
CA LEU A 105 3.49 -6.65 -20.90
C LEU A 105 3.50 -7.80 -21.91
N GLU A 106 2.38 -8.04 -22.59
CA GLU A 106 2.26 -9.11 -23.60
C GLU A 106 2.69 -8.66 -25.01
N SER A 107 3.10 -7.39 -25.15
CA SER A 107 3.51 -6.78 -26.42
C SER A 107 5.04 -6.69 -26.60
N ASP A 108 5.82 -7.16 -25.63
CA ASP A 108 7.29 -7.24 -25.63
C ASP A 108 7.77 -8.70 -25.68
#